data_AF-A0A9D2F595-F1
#
_entry.id   AF-A0A9D2F595-F1
#
_cell.length_a   1.000
_cell.length_b   1.000
_cell.length_c   1.000
_cell.angle_alpha   90.00
_cell.angle_beta   90.00
_cell.angle_gamma   90.00
#
_symmetry.space_group_name_H-M   'P 1'
#
loop_
_entity.id
_entity.type
_entity.pdbx_description
1 polymer ?
#
loop_
_entity_poly.entity_id
_entity_poly.type
_entity_poly.pdbx_seq_one_letter_code
_entity_poly.pdbx_strand_id
1 'polypeptide(L)'
;LAYLSMGDRPQELERLVSALAEIKRRYQTSSAGLLNQEYFDPEVVASPQEAFYAEKKSLPLRQTEGMVCSEFVMCYPPGIPILAPGERITAEILDYIEYAKSKGCSMTGPEDPDILRLNVLA
;
A
#
# COMPACT_ATOMS: atom_id res chain seq x y z
N LEU A 1 -7.82 5.32 13.34
CA LEU A 1 -8.40 4.19 14.09
C LEU A 1 -8.23 4.47 15.57
N ALA A 2 -9.27 4.30 16.39
CA ALA A 2 -9.18 4.36 17.84
C ALA A 2 -9.55 2.98 18.38
N TYR A 3 -8.74 2.43 19.28
CA TYR A 3 -9.02 1.16 19.96
C TYR A 3 -9.71 1.46 21.29
N LEU A 4 -10.88 0.87 21.50
CA LEU A 4 -11.63 0.93 22.74
C LEU A 4 -11.62 -0.45 23.40
N SER A 5 -11.48 -0.48 24.70
CA SER A 5 -11.23 -1.66 25.52
C SER A 5 -11.92 -1.55 26.88
N MET A 6 -11.82 -2.60 27.68
CA MET A 6 -12.35 -2.63 29.05
C MET A 6 -11.72 -1.58 29.98
N GLY A 7 -10.57 -1.01 29.62
CA GLY A 7 -9.89 0.01 30.42
C GLY A 7 -10.43 1.43 30.21
N ASP A 8 -11.23 1.66 29.17
CA ASP A 8 -11.67 3.00 28.78
C ASP A 8 -12.89 3.45 29.59
N ARG A 9 -12.84 4.69 30.08
CA ARG A 9 -13.92 5.27 30.87
C ARG A 9 -14.85 6.13 29.99
N PRO A 10 -16.14 6.26 30.35
CA PRO A 10 -17.08 7.10 29.61
C PRO A 10 -16.58 8.53 29.39
N GLN A 11 -15.91 9.13 30.38
CA GLN A 11 -15.37 10.49 30.27
C GLN A 11 -14.25 10.61 29.22
N GLU A 12 -13.50 9.55 28.96
CA GLU A 12 -12.43 9.54 27.95
C GLU A 12 -13.02 9.48 26.54
N LEU A 13 -14.10 8.71 26.35
CA LEU A 13 -14.88 8.71 25.10
C LEU A 13 -15.48 10.09 24.81
N GLU A 14 -16.10 10.74 25.80
CA GLU A 14 -16.68 12.08 25.63
C GLU A 14 -15.62 13.11 25.23
N ARG A 15 -14.43 13.03 25.82
CA ARG A 15 -13.29 13.88 25.44
C ARG A 15 -12.83 13.61 24.02
N LEU A 16 -12.74 12.34 23.60
CA LEU A 16 -12.36 11.98 22.23
C LEU A 16 -13.36 12.54 21.21
N VAL A 17 -14.66 12.33 21.44
CA VAL A 17 -15.72 12.83 20.54
C VAL A 17 -15.69 14.36 20.46
N SER A 18 -15.55 15.04 21.60
CA SER A 18 -15.49 16.50 21.65
C SER A 18 -14.28 17.06 20.88
N ALA A 19 -13.09 16.44 21.03
CA ALA A 19 -11.90 16.84 20.31
C ALA A 19 -12.05 16.64 18.79
N LEU A 20 -12.60 15.51 18.36
CA LEU A 20 -12.86 15.24 16.93
C LEU A 20 -13.88 16.21 16.34
N ALA A 21 -14.95 16.54 17.07
CA ALA A 21 -15.94 17.52 16.65
C ALA A 21 -15.32 18.92 16.48
N GLU A 22 -14.42 19.31 17.39
CA GLU A 22 -13.70 20.57 17.29
C GLU A 22 -12.74 20.61 16.08
N ILE A 23 -11.98 19.53 15.85
CA ILE A 23 -11.11 19.41 14.67
C ILE A 23 -11.93 19.55 13.40
N LYS A 24 -13.05 18.83 13.28
CA LYS A 24 -13.95 18.94 12.13
C LYS A 24 -14.44 20.37 11.94
N ARG A 25 -14.88 21.03 13.01
CA ARG A 25 -15.39 22.42 12.96
C ARG A 25 -14.33 23.40 12.44
N ARG A 26 -13.05 23.21 12.82
CA ARG A 26 -11.95 24.13 12.48
C ARG A 26 -11.30 23.82 11.13
N TYR A 27 -11.23 22.55 10.72
CA TYR A 27 -10.36 22.09 9.63
C TYR A 27 -11.04 21.20 8.59
N GLN A 28 -12.38 21.21 8.50
CA GLN A 28 -13.07 20.46 7.45
C GLN A 28 -12.60 20.88 6.05
N THR A 29 -12.25 19.90 5.22
CA THR A 29 -11.89 20.05 3.81
C THR A 29 -12.76 19.15 2.93
N SER A 30 -12.80 19.43 1.63
CA SER A 30 -13.44 18.54 0.65
C SER A 30 -12.70 17.20 0.58
N SER A 31 -13.44 16.10 0.48
CA SER A 31 -12.89 14.75 0.20
C SER A 31 -12.68 14.49 -1.30
N ALA A 32 -12.98 15.47 -2.17
CA ALA A 32 -12.86 15.31 -3.61
C ALA A 32 -11.40 15.03 -4.03
N GLY A 33 -11.18 13.94 -4.76
CA GLY A 33 -9.88 13.58 -5.34
C GLY A 33 -9.06 12.56 -4.53
N LEU A 34 -9.63 11.95 -3.49
CA LEU A 34 -9.11 10.69 -2.96
C LEU A 34 -9.52 9.59 -3.94
N LEU A 35 -8.57 8.99 -4.66
CA LEU A 35 -8.82 7.75 -5.38
C LEU A 35 -9.41 6.73 -4.40
N ASN A 36 -10.54 6.16 -4.79
CA ASN A 36 -11.05 4.97 -4.11
C ASN A 36 -9.95 3.92 -4.18
N GLN A 37 -9.70 3.24 -3.07
CA GLN A 37 -8.78 2.10 -3.05
C GLN A 37 -9.36 1.04 -3.98
N GLU A 38 -8.85 0.98 -5.21
CA GLU A 38 -9.15 -0.11 -6.13
C GLU A 38 -8.32 -1.31 -5.70
N TYR A 39 -9.00 -2.38 -5.33
CA TYR A 39 -8.39 -3.70 -5.21
C TYR A 39 -8.12 -4.20 -6.62
N PHE A 40 -6.86 -4.46 -6.94
CA PHE A 40 -6.48 -5.09 -8.20
C PHE A 40 -6.63 -6.60 -8.03
N ASP A 41 -7.39 -7.25 -8.91
CA ASP A 41 -7.43 -8.71 -8.95
C ASP A 41 -6.04 -9.23 -9.39
N PRO A 42 -5.32 -9.96 -8.53
CA PRO A 42 -3.95 -10.36 -8.83
C PRO A 42 -3.92 -11.50 -9.86
N GLU A 43 -3.02 -11.38 -10.84
CA GLU A 43 -2.69 -12.48 -11.73
C GLU A 43 -1.58 -13.34 -11.13
N VAL A 44 -1.95 -14.44 -10.47
CA VAL A 44 -0.98 -15.35 -9.85
C VAL A 44 -0.35 -16.27 -10.91
N VAL A 45 0.97 -16.13 -11.12
CA VAL A 45 1.76 -16.88 -12.11
C VAL A 45 2.59 -17.98 -11.46
N ALA A 46 3.07 -17.75 -10.24
CA ALA A 46 3.85 -18.69 -9.45
C ALA A 46 3.44 -18.64 -7.98
N SER A 47 3.81 -19.65 -7.19
CA SER A 47 3.55 -19.58 -5.74
C SER A 47 4.44 -18.51 -5.08
N PRO A 48 3.97 -17.84 -4.01
CA PRO A 48 4.77 -16.85 -3.31
C PRO A 48 6.10 -17.39 -2.79
N GLN A 49 6.13 -18.65 -2.35
CA GLN A 49 7.36 -19.28 -1.88
C GLN A 49 8.37 -19.45 -3.01
N GLU A 50 7.95 -20.01 -4.15
CA GLU A 50 8.84 -20.19 -5.30
C GLU A 50 9.36 -18.84 -5.80
N ALA A 51 8.46 -17.85 -5.95
CA ALA A 51 8.84 -16.56 -6.48
C ALA A 51 9.76 -15.74 -5.57
N PHE A 52 9.59 -15.86 -4.26
CA PHE A 52 10.41 -15.14 -3.27
C PHE A 52 11.83 -15.70 -3.14
N TYR A 53 12.01 -17.02 -3.31
CA TYR A 53 13.32 -17.69 -3.19
C TYR A 53 14.02 -17.95 -4.53
N ALA A 54 13.37 -17.65 -5.65
CA ALA A 54 13.96 -17.80 -6.97
C ALA A 54 15.11 -16.82 -7.22
N GLU A 55 15.88 -17.10 -8.28
CA GLU A 55 16.82 -16.14 -8.81
C GLU A 55 16.06 -14.91 -9.31
N LYS A 56 16.53 -13.74 -8.89
CA LYS A 56 15.84 -12.46 -9.10
C LYS A 56 16.71 -11.48 -9.87
N LYS A 57 16.05 -10.64 -10.66
CA LYS A 57 16.66 -9.56 -11.43
C LYS A 57 16.05 -8.23 -11.01
N SER A 58 16.90 -7.28 -10.63
CA SER A 58 16.46 -5.91 -10.33
C SER A 58 16.35 -5.09 -11.61
N LEU A 59 15.19 -4.49 -11.87
CA LEU A 59 14.92 -3.65 -13.04
C LEU A 59 14.24 -2.33 -12.62
N PRO A 60 14.38 -1.24 -13.38
CA PRO A 60 13.60 -0.03 -13.17
C PRO A 60 12.09 -0.32 -13.16
N LEU A 61 11.33 0.36 -12.28
CA LEU A 61 9.90 0.11 -12.04
C LEU A 61 9.06 -0.02 -13.32
N ARG A 62 9.21 0.90 -14.27
CA ARG A 62 8.45 0.85 -15.54
C ARG A 62 8.87 -0.26 -16.49
N GLN A 63 10.05 -0.86 -16.29
CA GLN A 63 10.54 -1.97 -17.10
C GLN A 63 10.07 -3.33 -16.57
N THR A 64 9.39 -3.39 -15.44
CA THR A 64 8.87 -4.64 -14.87
C THR A 64 7.46 -5.00 -15.32
N GLU A 65 6.82 -4.17 -16.14
CA GLU A 65 5.49 -4.44 -16.68
C GLU A 65 5.45 -5.79 -17.41
N GLY A 66 4.42 -6.59 -17.11
CA GLY A 66 4.22 -7.93 -17.65
C GLY A 66 5.10 -9.02 -17.02
N MET A 67 6.07 -8.67 -16.17
CA MET A 67 6.96 -9.62 -15.49
C MET A 67 6.33 -10.15 -14.19
N VAL A 68 6.94 -11.18 -13.60
CA VAL A 68 6.49 -11.77 -12.33
C VAL A 68 7.28 -11.15 -11.17
N CYS A 69 6.56 -10.58 -10.20
CA CYS A 69 7.16 -9.97 -9.02
C CYS A 69 7.84 -11.04 -8.15
N SER A 70 9.00 -10.71 -7.57
CA SER A 70 9.75 -11.60 -6.67
C SER A 70 9.80 -11.06 -5.23
N GLU A 71 9.25 -9.87 -4.98
CA GLU A 71 9.21 -9.25 -3.65
C GLU A 71 7.82 -8.70 -3.32
N PHE A 72 7.64 -8.24 -2.07
CA PHE A 72 6.40 -7.58 -1.67
C PHE A 72 6.48 -6.08 -1.96
N VAL A 73 5.38 -5.50 -2.44
CA VAL A 73 5.18 -4.05 -2.49
C VAL A 73 3.96 -3.73 -1.63
N MET A 74 4.15 -3.10 -0.48
CA MET A 74 3.08 -2.73 0.44
C MET A 74 2.94 -1.22 0.53
N CYS A 75 1.71 -0.73 0.70
CA CYS A 75 1.40 0.68 0.83
C CYS A 75 0.60 0.96 2.10
N TYR A 76 0.98 1.99 2.84
CA TYR A 76 0.32 2.47 4.05
C TYR A 76 -0.01 3.96 3.93
N PRO A 77 -1.29 4.36 4.11
CA PRO A 77 -2.51 3.51 4.21
C PRO A 77 -2.90 2.90 2.85
N PRO A 78 -3.62 1.76 2.80
CA PRO A 78 -4.35 1.08 3.88
C PRO A 78 -3.54 0.04 4.69
N GLY A 79 -2.38 -0.38 4.22
CA GLY A 79 -1.55 -1.39 4.89
C GLY A 79 -1.70 -2.81 4.39
N ILE A 80 -2.05 -2.97 3.11
CA ILE A 80 -2.12 -4.26 2.42
C ILE A 80 -1.07 -4.29 1.30
N PRO A 81 -0.60 -5.48 0.88
CA PRO A 81 0.23 -5.59 -0.31
C PRO A 81 -0.53 -5.11 -1.54
N ILE A 82 0.14 -4.28 -2.34
CA ILE A 82 -0.22 -3.97 -3.74
C ILE A 82 0.25 -5.13 -4.64
N LEU A 83 1.45 -5.66 -4.36
CA LEU A 83 2.01 -6.82 -5.04
C LEU A 83 2.58 -7.79 -4.01
N ALA A 84 2.38 -9.07 -4.28
CA ALA A 84 3.05 -10.19 -3.65
C ALA A 84 3.98 -10.91 -4.63
N PRO A 85 5.02 -11.62 -4.13
CA PRO A 85 5.83 -12.49 -4.96
C PRO A 85 4.95 -13.52 -5.69
N GLY A 86 5.22 -13.73 -6.98
CA GLY A 86 4.50 -14.67 -7.83
C GLY A 86 3.33 -14.05 -8.61
N GLU A 87 2.98 -12.81 -8.33
CA GLU A 87 1.97 -12.05 -9.07
C GLU A 87 2.58 -11.36 -10.30
N ARG A 88 1.80 -11.25 -11.38
CA ARG A 88 2.19 -10.45 -12.55
C ARG A 88 2.05 -8.96 -12.24
N ILE A 89 3.07 -8.21 -12.64
CA ILE A 89 3.08 -6.76 -12.54
C ILE A 89 2.34 -6.19 -13.75
N THR A 90 1.17 -5.58 -13.54
CA THR A 90 0.38 -4.94 -14.61
C THR A 90 0.63 -3.43 -14.67
N ALA A 91 0.21 -2.79 -15.77
CA ALA A 91 0.33 -1.34 -15.93
C ALA A 91 -0.44 -0.57 -14.85
N GLU A 92 -1.64 -1.04 -14.49
CA GLU A 92 -2.52 -0.42 -13.49
C GLU A 92 -1.87 -0.43 -12.09
N ILE A 93 -1.20 -1.54 -11.76
CA ILE A 93 -0.45 -1.68 -10.50
C ILE A 93 0.70 -0.67 -10.46
N LEU A 94 1.45 -0.51 -11.56
CA LEU A 94 2.55 0.45 -11.66
C LEU A 94 2.05 1.89 -11.52
N ASP A 95 0.96 2.23 -12.19
CA ASP A 95 0.33 3.55 -12.09
C ASP A 95 -0.16 3.83 -10.66
N TYR A 96 -0.68 2.82 -9.97
CA TYR A 96 -1.09 2.94 -8.56
C TYR A 96 0.10 3.13 -7.62
N ILE A 97 1.22 2.43 -7.83
CA ILE A 97 2.45 2.60 -7.04
C ILE A 97 2.96 4.04 -7.18
N GLU A 98 3.01 4.58 -8.40
CA GLU A 98 3.42 5.97 -8.63
C GLU A 98 2.44 6.98 -8.03
N TYR A 99 1.14 6.73 -8.16
CA TYR A 99 0.11 7.53 -7.52
C TYR A 99 0.28 7.55 -6.00
N ALA A 100 0.44 6.39 -5.36
CA ALA A 100 0.64 6.26 -3.92
C ALA A 100 1.89 7.02 -3.43
N LYS A 101 3.01 6.90 -4.17
CA LYS A 101 4.23 7.68 -3.91
C LYS A 101 3.97 9.19 -4.01
N SER A 102 3.25 9.63 -5.04
CA SER A 102 2.94 11.06 -5.23
C SER A 102 2.07 11.66 -4.12
N LYS A 103 1.26 10.81 -3.45
CA LYS A 103 0.41 11.18 -2.31
C LYS A 103 1.13 11.11 -0.97
N GLY A 104 2.41 10.72 -0.95
CA GLY A 104 3.20 10.58 0.26
C GLY A 104 2.81 9.37 1.10
N CYS A 105 2.21 8.33 0.49
CA CYS A 105 1.98 7.06 1.18
C CYS A 105 3.33 6.42 1.53
N SER A 106 3.37 5.76 2.69
CA SER A 106 4.54 4.99 3.11
C SER A 106 4.56 3.68 2.36
N MET A 107 5.64 3.43 1.63
CA MET A 107 5.81 2.20 0.86
C MET A 107 6.88 1.32 1.50
N THR A 108 6.62 0.02 1.59
CA THR A 108 7.52 -0.94 2.28
C THR A 108 7.52 -2.29 1.59
N GLY A 109 8.59 -3.06 1.74
CA GLY A 109 8.70 -4.41 1.19
C GLY A 109 9.80 -4.55 0.14
N PRO A 110 9.89 -3.64 -0.85
CA PRO A 110 10.94 -3.73 -1.86
C PRO A 110 12.33 -3.57 -1.27
N GLU A 111 13.31 -4.19 -1.92
CA GLU A 111 14.72 -4.01 -1.60
C GLU A 111 15.20 -2.56 -1.77
N ASP A 112 14.64 -1.86 -2.76
CA ASP A 112 14.85 -0.43 -2.98
C ASP A 112 13.83 0.42 -2.19
N PRO A 113 14.26 1.15 -1.13
CA PRO A 113 13.36 1.96 -0.31
C PRO A 113 12.64 3.06 -1.09
N ASP A 114 13.24 3.56 -2.17
CA ASP A 114 12.67 4.60 -3.00
C ASP A 114 11.77 4.04 -4.10
N ILE A 115 11.68 2.71 -4.25
CA ILE A 115 10.88 2.00 -5.26
C ILE A 115 11.12 2.61 -6.65
N LEU A 116 12.39 2.79 -7.00
CA LEU A 116 12.81 3.13 -8.36
C LEU A 116 13.06 1.85 -9.15
N ARG A 117 13.36 0.75 -8.45
CA ARG A 117 13.59 -0.57 -9.00
C ARG A 117 12.75 -1.61 -8.29
N LEU A 118 12.40 -2.67 -9.01
CA LEU A 118 11.74 -3.86 -8.48
C LEU A 118 12.47 -5.13 -8.90
N ASN A 119 12.44 -6.11 -8.01
CA ASN A 119 12.93 -7.47 -8.24
C ASN A 119 11.85 -8.31 -8.90
N VAL A 120 12.19 -8.89 -10.05
CA VAL A 120 11.36 -9.81 -10.81
C VAL A 120 12.04 -11.17 -10.93
N LEU A 121 11.27 -12.21 -11.24
CA LEU A 121 11.83 -13.51 -11.62
C LEU A 121 12.79 -13.36 -12.81
N ALA A 122 13.95 -14.02 -12.71
CA ALA A 122 14.99 -14.04 -13.73
C ALA A 122 14.56 -14.74 -15.03
#